data_AF-A0A8J3FEY5-F1
#
_entry.id   AF-A0A8J3FEY5-F1
#
_cell.length_a   1.000
_cell.length_b   1.000
_cell.length_c   1.000
_cell.angle_alpha   90.00
_cell.angle_beta   90.00
_cell.angle_gamma   90.00
#
_symmetry.space_group_name_H-M   'P 1'
#
loop_
_entity.id
_entity.type
_entity.pdbx_description
1 polymer ?
#
loop_
_entity_poly.entity_id
_entity_poly.type
_entity_poly.pdbx_seq_one_letter_code
_entity_poly.pdbx_strand_id
1 'polypeptide(L)'
;MTAATDASTPTRATTDGERLATRPARERLSRKLGAYVLGAVAAAGIGGLLGWQAPAALHPLFGGDHVGAPVARLAADLGCTDLRALTRPGTSTYRYHERGTCVLGGTRLTVITFDRASDVTAFTAMMNGVVPLLHPTWSGATIATGDGWVAFDQAAMSGAAAEAAVAAAGEGRTHVIP
;
A
#
# COMPACT_ATOMS: atom_id res chain seq x y z
N MET A 1 25.09 -53.67 -81.73
CA MET A 1 24.65 -55.08 -81.78
C MET A 1 24.90 -55.61 -80.39
N THR A 2 23.96 -55.84 -79.48
CA THR A 2 22.61 -56.47 -79.42
C THR A 2 22.08 -56.05 -78.02
N ALA A 3 20.81 -56.04 -77.62
CA ALA A 3 19.48 -56.21 -78.17
C ALA A 3 18.52 -55.56 -77.14
N ALA A 4 17.37 -55.08 -77.58
CA ALA A 4 16.29 -54.58 -76.74
C ALA A 4 15.33 -55.73 -76.38
N THR A 5 14.76 -55.74 -75.16
CA THR A 5 13.38 -56.22 -74.93
C THR A 5 12.79 -55.78 -73.58
N ASP A 6 11.65 -55.10 -73.69
CA ASP A 6 10.39 -55.09 -72.94
C ASP A 6 10.26 -55.30 -71.42
N ALA A 7 9.58 -54.30 -70.84
CA ALA A 7 8.35 -54.33 -70.03
C ALA A 7 7.85 -55.66 -69.45
N SER A 8 7.52 -55.64 -68.14
CA SER A 8 6.18 -55.93 -67.59
C SER A 8 6.21 -55.96 -66.06
N THR A 9 5.45 -55.07 -65.41
CA THR A 9 4.93 -55.26 -64.03
C THR A 9 3.79 -56.29 -64.12
N PRO A 10 3.49 -57.12 -63.08
CA PRO A 10 2.43 -56.68 -62.15
C PRO A 10 2.39 -57.34 -60.73
N THR A 11 1.61 -56.70 -59.84
CA THR A 11 0.70 -57.30 -58.82
C THR A 11 1.17 -57.60 -57.39
N ARG A 12 0.52 -56.86 -56.45
CA ARG A 12 -0.14 -57.18 -55.14
C ARG A 12 0.42 -58.31 -54.26
N ALA A 13 0.35 -58.27 -52.93
CA ALA A 13 -0.70 -57.75 -52.06
C ALA A 13 -0.21 -57.66 -50.58
N THR A 14 -0.80 -56.73 -49.82
CA THR A 14 -1.36 -56.83 -48.43
C THR A 14 -0.74 -57.86 -47.45
N THR A 15 -0.50 -57.60 -46.17
CA THR A 15 -1.26 -56.81 -45.18
C THR A 15 -0.49 -56.76 -43.85
N ASP A 16 -0.88 -55.82 -43.00
CA ASP A 16 -0.86 -55.88 -41.53
C ASP A 16 0.46 -55.81 -40.75
N GLY A 17 0.58 -54.71 -40.02
CA GLY A 17 1.63 -54.49 -39.02
C GLY A 17 1.56 -53.11 -38.41
N GLU A 18 0.35 -52.70 -38.02
CA GLU A 18 0.04 -51.55 -37.17
C GLU A 18 1.15 -51.28 -36.13
N ARG A 19 1.99 -50.27 -36.35
CA ARG A 19 2.73 -49.59 -35.29
C ARG A 19 2.27 -48.16 -35.23
N LEU A 20 1.13 -47.98 -34.56
CA LEU A 20 0.78 -46.76 -33.84
C LEU A 20 1.87 -46.48 -32.79
N ALA A 21 2.97 -45.89 -33.23
CA ALA A 21 3.91 -45.21 -32.35
C ALA A 21 3.52 -43.73 -32.33
N THR A 22 2.48 -43.45 -31.56
CA THR A 22 2.02 -42.12 -31.14
C THR A 22 3.21 -41.38 -30.53
N ARG A 23 3.93 -40.59 -31.35
CA ARG A 23 5.02 -39.74 -30.88
C ARG A 23 4.44 -38.69 -29.92
N PRO A 24 4.98 -38.55 -28.71
CA PRO A 24 4.25 -37.95 -27.61
C PRO A 24 4.14 -36.43 -27.80
N ALA A 25 2.91 -35.94 -27.92
CA ALA A 25 2.56 -34.51 -27.87
C ALA A 25 2.96 -33.81 -26.54
N ARG A 26 3.60 -34.54 -25.62
CA ARG A 26 4.00 -34.12 -24.27
C ARG A 26 5.20 -33.16 -24.26
N GLU A 27 6.11 -33.24 -25.22
CA GLU A 27 7.32 -32.39 -25.25
C GLU A 27 7.10 -30.96 -25.75
N ARG A 28 6.05 -30.71 -26.54
CA ARG A 28 5.76 -29.35 -27.03
C ARG A 28 4.97 -28.52 -26.02
N LEU A 29 4.23 -29.17 -25.11
CA LEU A 29 3.49 -28.52 -24.03
C LEU A 29 4.44 -28.11 -22.88
N SER A 30 5.46 -28.92 -22.58
CA SER A 30 6.42 -28.64 -21.50
C SER A 30 7.33 -27.45 -21.79
N ARG A 31 7.71 -27.21 -23.06
CA ARG A 31 8.48 -26.01 -23.45
C ARG A 31 7.67 -24.71 -23.33
N LYS A 32 6.35 -24.76 -23.60
CA LYS A 32 5.48 -23.61 -23.43
C LYS A 32 5.22 -23.31 -21.95
N LEU A 33 5.00 -24.33 -21.11
CA LEU A 33 4.86 -24.18 -19.67
C LEU A 33 6.16 -23.69 -18.99
N GLY A 34 7.33 -24.18 -19.41
CA GLY A 34 8.62 -23.72 -18.90
C GLY A 34 8.89 -22.24 -19.18
N ALA A 35 8.48 -21.74 -20.35
CA ALA A 35 8.57 -20.32 -20.69
C ALA A 35 7.60 -19.44 -19.87
N TYR A 36 6.40 -19.93 -19.56
CA TYR A 36 5.45 -19.23 -18.69
C TYR A 36 5.91 -19.16 -17.24
N VAL A 37 6.50 -20.24 -16.70
CA VAL A 37 7.02 -20.26 -15.33
C VAL A 37 8.26 -19.37 -15.20
N LEU A 38 9.16 -19.35 -16.19
CA LEU A 38 10.30 -18.41 -16.18
C LEU A 38 9.86 -16.95 -16.30
N GLY A 39 8.84 -16.65 -17.12
CA GLY A 39 8.28 -15.30 -17.25
C GLY A 39 7.62 -14.80 -15.95
N ALA A 40 6.91 -15.69 -15.24
CA ALA A 40 6.29 -15.37 -13.95
C ALA A 40 7.32 -15.15 -12.84
N VAL A 41 8.41 -15.93 -12.82
CA VAL A 41 9.49 -15.77 -11.84
C VAL A 41 10.31 -14.50 -12.11
N ALA A 42 10.51 -14.12 -13.38
CA ALA A 42 11.14 -12.85 -13.73
C ALA A 42 10.30 -11.62 -13.32
N ALA A 43 8.96 -11.69 -13.48
CA ALA A 43 8.05 -10.64 -13.02
C ALA A 43 7.99 -10.55 -11.48
N ALA A 44 8.01 -11.69 -10.77
CA ALA A 44 8.02 -11.73 -9.31
C ALA A 44 9.36 -11.29 -8.70
N GLY A 45 10.50 -11.59 -9.35
CA GLY A 45 11.83 -11.20 -8.89
C GLY A 45 12.10 -9.70 -8.97
N ILE A 46 11.52 -9.00 -9.97
CA ILE A 46 11.64 -7.54 -10.10
C ILE A 46 10.67 -6.82 -9.14
N GLY A 47 9.47 -7.36 -8.90
CA GLY A 47 8.53 -6.83 -7.91
C GLY A 47 9.02 -6.98 -6.46
N GLY A 48 9.68 -8.09 -6.13
CA GLY A 48 10.15 -8.39 -4.78
C GLY A 48 11.35 -7.56 -4.31
N LEU A 49 12.24 -7.15 -5.23
CA LEU A 49 13.41 -6.32 -4.89
C LEU A 49 13.13 -4.81 -4.94
N LEU A 50 12.17 -4.38 -5.76
CA LEU A 50 11.72 -2.98 -5.76
C LEU A 50 10.75 -2.68 -4.60
N GLY A 51 10.01 -3.66 -4.09
CA GLY A 51 9.02 -3.46 -3.02
C GLY A 51 9.59 -2.96 -1.68
N TRP A 52 10.85 -3.25 -1.36
CA TRP A 52 11.44 -2.84 -0.07
C TRP A 52 12.16 -1.48 -0.12
N GLN A 53 12.63 -1.06 -1.30
CA GLN A 53 13.37 0.20 -1.50
C GLN A 53 12.48 1.31 -2.09
N ALA A 54 11.32 0.95 -2.66
CA ALA A 54 10.34 1.91 -3.21
C ALA A 54 9.82 2.99 -2.25
N PRO A 55 9.68 2.78 -0.92
CA PRO A 55 9.10 3.82 -0.06
C PRO A 55 9.93 5.11 -0.04
N ALA A 56 11.26 5.02 -0.16
CA ALA A 56 12.15 6.17 -0.07
C ALA A 56 12.27 6.94 -1.39
N ALA A 57 12.24 6.24 -2.53
CA ALA A 57 12.40 6.85 -3.85
C ALA A 57 11.11 7.48 -4.40
N LEU A 58 9.95 7.06 -3.89
CA LEU A 58 8.64 7.59 -4.29
C LEU A 58 8.09 8.63 -3.30
N HIS A 59 8.86 9.03 -2.28
CA HIS A 59 8.48 10.06 -1.32
C HIS A 59 8.04 11.39 -1.97
N PRO A 60 8.59 11.88 -3.10
CA PRO A 60 8.06 13.08 -3.75
C PRO A 60 6.80 12.84 -4.61
N LEU A 61 6.38 11.58 -4.82
CA LEU A 61 5.17 11.23 -5.57
C LEU A 61 4.01 10.77 -4.68
N PHE A 62 4.28 10.37 -3.43
CA PHE A 62 3.27 9.91 -2.46
C PHE A 62 3.43 10.49 -1.05
N GLY A 63 4.38 11.40 -0.82
CA GLY A 63 4.54 12.08 0.46
C GLY A 63 3.73 13.36 0.46
N GLY A 64 2.64 13.40 1.22
CA GLY A 64 1.99 14.68 1.52
C GLY A 64 2.89 15.57 2.36
N ASP A 65 2.52 16.85 2.45
CA ASP A 65 3.39 17.94 2.90
C ASP A 65 3.92 17.78 4.34
N HIS A 66 3.35 16.86 5.13
CA HIS A 66 3.68 16.63 6.54
C HIS A 66 4.32 15.28 6.85
N VAL A 67 4.54 14.40 5.86
CA VAL A 67 5.23 13.12 6.09
C VAL A 67 6.69 13.38 6.49
N GLY A 68 7.07 12.94 7.68
CA GLY A 68 8.40 13.15 8.28
C GLY A 68 8.69 14.61 8.64
N ALA A 69 7.67 15.47 8.66
CA ALA A 69 7.83 16.88 9.02
C ALA A 69 7.75 17.07 10.55
N PRO A 70 8.48 18.06 11.11
CA PRO A 70 8.34 18.42 12.51
C PRO A 70 6.94 18.95 12.79
N VAL A 71 6.44 18.72 14.01
CA VAL A 71 5.09 19.17 14.40
C VAL A 71 4.95 20.69 14.39
N ALA A 72 6.07 21.41 14.49
CA ALA A 72 6.12 22.86 14.35
C ALA A 72 5.69 23.36 12.97
N ARG A 73 5.98 22.60 11.91
CA ARG A 73 5.54 22.95 10.55
C ARG A 73 4.02 22.82 10.42
N LEU A 74 3.48 21.67 10.85
CA LEU A 74 2.03 21.46 10.89
C LEU A 74 1.33 22.53 11.73
N ALA A 75 1.86 22.87 12.91
CA ALA A 75 1.27 23.92 13.74
C ALA A 75 1.27 25.29 13.05
N ALA A 76 2.33 25.62 12.30
CA ALA A 76 2.38 26.86 11.53
C ALA A 76 1.34 26.87 10.40
N ASP A 77 1.21 25.76 9.66
CA ASP A 77 0.27 25.63 8.55
C ASP A 77 -1.20 25.65 9.05
N LEU A 78 -1.46 25.10 10.24
CA LEU A 78 -2.75 25.24 10.91
C LEU A 78 -3.03 26.65 11.46
N GLY A 79 -2.05 27.56 11.47
CA GLY A 79 -2.18 28.86 12.14
C GLY A 79 -2.30 28.74 13.67
N CYS A 80 -1.72 27.67 14.23
CA CYS A 80 -1.77 27.36 15.65
C CYS A 80 -0.83 28.28 16.46
N THR A 81 -1.24 28.59 17.68
CA THR A 81 -0.45 29.36 18.66
C THR A 81 -0.05 28.47 19.85
N ASP A 82 0.89 28.93 20.68
CA ASP A 82 1.32 28.25 21.92
C ASP A 82 1.70 26.77 21.72
N LEU A 83 2.43 26.46 20.65
CA LEU A 83 2.90 25.10 20.40
C LEU A 83 3.83 24.64 21.53
N ARG A 84 3.46 23.52 22.15
CA ARG A 84 4.28 22.79 23.12
C ARG A 84 4.54 21.39 22.61
N ALA A 85 5.79 21.09 22.28
CA ALA A 85 6.20 19.73 21.94
C ALA A 85 6.01 18.80 23.15
N LEU A 86 5.54 17.58 22.89
CA LEU A 86 5.39 16.53 23.88
C LEU A 86 6.50 15.50 23.69
N THR A 87 7.12 15.10 24.80
CA THR A 87 8.14 14.05 24.78
C THR A 87 7.55 12.74 24.26
N ARG A 88 8.32 12.04 23.41
CA ARG A 88 7.96 10.70 22.90
C ARG A 88 8.00 9.71 24.07
N PRO A 89 6.90 9.04 24.45
CA PRO A 89 6.96 7.94 25.39
C PRO A 89 7.82 6.82 24.80
N GLY A 90 8.63 6.16 25.64
CA GLY A 90 9.47 5.03 25.22
C GLY A 90 8.66 3.82 24.71
N THR A 91 7.37 3.77 24.98
CA THR A 91 6.43 2.73 24.52
C THR A 91 5.18 3.38 23.94
N SER A 92 5.11 3.54 22.62
CA SER A 92 3.88 3.91 21.92
C SER A 92 3.47 2.76 21.00
N THR A 93 2.17 2.47 20.98
CA THR A 93 1.57 1.42 20.13
C THR A 93 1.70 1.74 18.64
N TYR A 94 1.95 3.01 18.28
CA TYR A 94 2.13 3.48 16.91
C TYR A 94 3.39 4.35 16.80
N ARG A 95 4.00 4.34 15.62
CA ARG A 95 5.13 5.21 15.31
C ARG A 95 4.59 6.54 14.81
N TYR A 96 5.01 7.63 15.44
CA TYR A 96 4.73 9.00 14.99
C TYR A 96 6.04 9.77 15.03
N HIS A 97 6.28 10.70 14.11
CA HIS A 97 7.50 11.49 14.01
C HIS A 97 7.64 12.40 15.25
N GLU A 98 6.71 13.33 15.40
CA GLU A 98 6.61 14.25 16.53
C GLU A 98 5.16 14.44 16.98
N ARG A 99 4.99 14.92 18.20
CA ARG A 99 3.69 15.26 18.77
C ARG A 99 3.80 16.52 19.60
N GLY A 100 2.77 17.34 19.57
CA GLY A 100 2.66 18.54 20.39
C GLY A 100 1.22 18.86 20.74
N THR A 101 1.04 19.90 21.55
CA THR A 101 -0.24 20.57 21.73
C THR A 101 -0.13 22.02 21.28
N CYS A 102 -1.17 22.55 20.66
CA CYS A 102 -1.24 23.96 20.24
C CYS A 102 -2.66 24.48 20.37
N VAL A 103 -2.86 25.79 20.19
CA VAL A 103 -4.16 26.45 20.27
C VAL A 103 -4.58 26.93 18.89
N LEU A 104 -5.71 26.41 18.40
CA LEU A 104 -6.36 26.81 17.16
C LEU A 104 -7.71 27.46 17.48
N GLY A 105 -7.89 28.74 17.16
CA GLY A 105 -9.18 29.42 17.36
C GLY A 105 -9.68 29.40 18.81
N GLY A 106 -8.78 29.35 19.79
CA GLY A 106 -9.11 29.23 21.22
C GLY A 106 -9.26 27.79 21.73
N THR A 107 -9.22 26.79 20.86
CA THR A 107 -9.32 25.36 21.20
C THR A 107 -7.92 24.73 21.28
N ARG A 108 -7.65 23.99 22.35
CA ARG A 108 -6.38 23.26 22.49
C ARG A 108 -6.43 21.93 21.72
N LEU A 109 -5.61 21.82 20.69
CA LEU A 109 -5.45 20.62 19.90
C LEU A 109 -4.23 19.82 20.36
N THR A 110 -4.33 18.50 20.29
CA THR A 110 -3.17 17.63 20.12
C THR A 110 -2.91 17.48 18.63
N VAL A 111 -1.66 17.68 18.22
CA VAL A 111 -1.20 17.54 16.83
C VAL A 111 -0.08 16.52 16.77
N ILE A 112 -0.12 15.66 15.76
CA ILE A 112 0.81 14.54 15.59
C ILE A 112 1.25 14.51 14.13
N THR A 113 2.56 14.44 13.87
CA THR A 113 3.11 14.13 12.55
C THR A 113 3.67 12.73 12.53
N PHE A 114 3.74 12.11 11.35
CA PHE A 114 4.12 10.72 11.17
C PHE A 114 5.25 10.59 10.16
N ASP A 115 6.15 9.63 10.37
CA ASP A 115 7.24 9.34 9.44
C ASP A 115 6.72 8.72 8.12
N ARG A 116 5.50 8.19 8.11
CA ARG A 116 4.84 7.56 6.96
C ARG A 116 3.34 7.79 6.98
N ALA A 117 2.75 7.99 5.80
CA ALA A 117 1.29 8.09 5.65
C ALA A 117 0.55 6.82 6.13
N SER A 118 1.16 5.63 5.96
CA SER A 118 0.59 4.37 6.47
C SER A 118 0.40 4.36 7.99
N ASP A 119 1.23 5.10 8.72
CA ASP A 119 1.14 5.16 10.18
C ASP A 119 -0.07 6.03 10.63
N VAL A 120 -0.50 7.00 9.81
CA VAL A 120 -1.77 7.72 9.99
C VAL A 120 -2.94 6.75 9.83
N THR A 121 -2.93 5.92 8.79
CA THR A 121 -3.99 4.91 8.58
C THR A 121 -4.06 3.93 9.76
N ALA A 122 -2.91 3.47 10.25
CA ALA A 122 -2.84 2.58 11.42
C ALA A 122 -3.36 3.28 12.69
N PHE A 123 -3.00 4.56 12.90
CA PHE A 123 -3.53 5.36 14.00
C PHE A 123 -5.05 5.47 13.91
N THR A 124 -5.60 5.85 12.76
CA THR A 124 -7.05 5.99 12.55
C THR A 124 -7.77 4.66 12.74
N ALA A 125 -7.21 3.55 12.26
CA ALA A 125 -7.77 2.22 12.49
C ALA A 125 -7.81 1.84 13.98
N MET A 126 -6.77 2.20 14.73
CA MET A 126 -6.72 2.00 16.18
C MET A 126 -7.74 2.88 16.92
N MET A 127 -7.86 4.15 16.52
CA MET A 127 -8.88 5.06 17.05
C MET A 127 -10.30 4.56 16.78
N ASN A 128 -10.54 3.88 15.65
CA ASN A 128 -11.88 3.37 15.32
C ASN A 128 -12.18 1.99 15.91
N GLY A 129 -11.17 1.11 16.03
CA GLY A 129 -11.39 -0.29 16.42
C GLY A 129 -11.09 -0.61 17.88
N VAL A 130 -10.14 0.09 18.49
CA VAL A 130 -9.62 -0.25 19.82
C VAL A 130 -10.03 0.78 20.86
N VAL A 131 -9.90 2.07 20.52
CA VAL A 131 -10.19 3.15 21.46
C VAL A 131 -11.62 3.15 21.98
N PRO A 132 -12.68 2.85 21.20
CA PRO A 132 -14.04 2.80 21.76
C PRO A 132 -14.20 1.73 22.84
N LEU A 133 -13.40 0.65 22.77
CA LEU A 133 -13.41 -0.42 23.76
C LEU A 133 -12.69 -0.03 25.05
N LEU A 134 -11.62 0.77 24.95
CA LEU A 134 -10.79 1.18 26.09
C LEU A 134 -11.23 2.52 26.70
N HIS A 135 -11.80 3.39 25.89
CA HIS A 135 -12.28 4.73 26.24
C HIS A 135 -13.67 4.95 25.63
N PRO A 136 -14.74 4.35 26.21
CA PRO A 136 -16.10 4.48 25.68
C PRO A 136 -16.61 5.91 25.61
N THR A 137 -16.07 6.81 26.43
CA THR A 137 -16.38 8.25 26.42
C THR A 137 -15.88 8.96 25.16
N TRP A 138 -15.09 8.31 24.32
CA TRP A 138 -14.61 8.83 23.04
C TRP A 138 -15.45 8.32 21.86
N SER A 139 -16.50 7.52 22.08
CA SER A 139 -17.46 7.21 21.01
C SER A 139 -18.17 8.50 20.57
N GLY A 140 -18.25 8.73 19.26
CA GLY A 140 -18.73 9.98 18.65
C GLY A 140 -17.69 11.11 18.60
N ALA A 141 -16.50 10.92 19.17
CA ALA A 141 -15.38 11.86 19.02
C ALA A 141 -15.00 12.03 17.54
N THR A 142 -14.52 13.20 17.18
CA THR A 142 -14.04 13.47 15.82
C THR A 142 -12.57 13.88 15.84
N ILE A 143 -11.80 13.29 14.92
CA ILE A 143 -10.40 13.65 14.67
C ILE A 143 -10.23 14.15 13.24
N ALA A 144 -9.26 15.02 13.02
CA ALA A 144 -8.79 15.43 11.70
C ALA A 144 -7.55 14.61 11.32
N THR A 145 -7.48 14.19 10.07
CA THR A 145 -6.34 13.47 9.52
C THR A 145 -5.99 14.01 8.15
N GLY A 146 -4.70 14.01 7.82
CA GLY A 146 -4.22 14.29 6.48
C GLY A 146 -2.95 13.49 6.19
N ASP A 147 -2.25 13.84 5.12
CA ASP A 147 -1.13 13.03 4.66
C ASP A 147 0.09 13.24 5.57
N GLY A 148 0.27 12.29 6.49
CA GLY A 148 1.34 12.32 7.48
C GLY A 148 1.01 13.07 8.76
N TRP A 149 -0.25 13.44 9.01
CA TRP A 149 -0.63 14.14 10.24
C TRP A 149 -2.01 13.79 10.79
N VAL A 150 -2.19 14.08 12.08
CA VAL A 150 -3.46 13.99 12.82
C VAL A 150 -3.59 15.19 13.76
N ALA A 151 -4.80 15.74 13.88
CA ALA A 151 -5.13 16.75 14.88
C ALA A 151 -6.48 16.44 15.56
N PHE A 152 -6.58 16.68 16.86
CA PHE A 152 -7.85 16.53 17.58
C PHE A 152 -7.89 17.39 18.84
N ASP A 153 -9.08 17.82 19.24
CA ASP A 153 -9.32 18.51 20.51
C ASP A 153 -9.12 17.56 21.67
N GLN A 154 -8.13 17.85 22.52
CA GLN A 154 -7.75 16.97 23.62
C GLN A 154 -8.83 16.86 24.71
N ALA A 155 -9.65 17.91 24.88
CA ALA A 155 -10.60 18.00 25.99
C ALA A 155 -11.99 17.48 25.57
N ALA A 156 -12.50 17.95 24.44
CA ALA A 156 -13.86 17.63 24.01
C ALA A 156 -13.93 16.71 22.79
N MET A 157 -12.81 16.46 22.10
CA MET A 157 -12.75 15.65 20.87
C MET A 157 -13.83 16.05 19.85
N SER A 158 -14.02 17.36 19.70
CA SER A 158 -15.17 17.92 18.99
C SER A 158 -15.02 17.91 17.47
N GLY A 159 -16.14 17.72 16.76
CA GLY A 159 -16.23 17.83 15.29
C GLY A 159 -15.77 19.18 14.77
N ALA A 160 -16.21 20.27 15.39
CA ALA A 160 -15.86 21.63 14.99
C ALA A 160 -14.35 21.89 15.02
N ALA A 161 -13.63 21.36 16.01
CA ALA A 161 -12.18 21.49 16.10
C ALA A 161 -11.47 20.70 15.00
N ALA A 162 -11.95 19.50 14.67
CA ALA A 162 -11.42 18.71 13.58
C ALA A 162 -11.67 19.36 12.21
N GLU A 163 -12.87 19.89 11.98
CA GLU A 163 -13.21 20.63 10.75
C GLU A 163 -12.35 21.89 10.61
N ALA A 164 -12.16 22.65 11.69
CA ALA A 164 -11.29 23.81 11.69
C ALA A 164 -9.84 23.44 11.34
N ALA A 165 -9.33 22.31 11.85
CA ALA A 165 -7.98 21.85 11.54
C ALA A 165 -7.83 21.46 10.06
N VAL A 166 -8.79 20.72 9.48
CA VAL A 166 -8.80 20.39 8.03
C VAL A 166 -8.88 21.66 7.19
N ALA A 167 -9.76 22.60 7.55
CA ALA A 167 -9.91 23.85 6.84
C ALA A 167 -8.63 24.70 6.88
N ALA A 168 -7.93 24.73 8.02
CA ALA A 168 -6.70 25.47 8.20
C ALA A 168 -5.52 24.83 7.43
N ALA A 169 -5.41 23.50 7.45
CA ALA A 169 -4.37 22.79 6.69
C ALA A 169 -4.57 22.90 5.16
N GLY A 170 -5.79 23.16 4.69
CA GLY A 170 -6.12 23.17 3.27
C GLY A 170 -6.19 21.76 2.65
N GLU A 171 -5.97 20.72 3.45
CA GLU A 171 -6.03 19.31 3.07
C GLU A 171 -6.53 18.43 4.24
N GLY A 172 -6.81 17.17 3.95
CA GLY A 172 -7.22 16.18 4.95
C GLY A 172 -8.72 15.93 5.00
N ARG A 173 -9.17 15.24 6.05
CA ARG A 173 -10.57 14.88 6.29
C ARG A 173 -10.84 14.65 7.78
N THR A 174 -12.11 14.71 8.17
CA THR A 174 -12.55 14.34 9.52
C THR A 174 -12.95 12.87 9.59
N HIS A 175 -12.78 12.27 10.77
CA HIS A 175 -13.18 10.91 11.09
C HIS A 175 -13.90 10.87 12.42
N VAL A 176 -15.11 10.32 12.42
CA VAL A 176 -15.88 10.06 13.64
C VAL A 176 -15.50 8.68 14.16
N ILE A 177 -15.17 8.62 15.45
CA ILE A 177 -14.90 7.40 16.20
C ILE A 177 -16.25 6.73 16.52
N PRO A 178 -16.45 5.44 16.17
CA PRO A 178 -17.72 4.76 16.38
C PRO A 178 -18.03 4.50 17.86
#